data_AF-A0A150UBP7-F1
#
_entry.id   AF-A0A150UBP7-F1
#
_cell.length_a   1.000
_cell.length_b   1.000
_cell.length_c   1.000
_cell.angle_alpha   90.00
_cell.angle_beta   90.00
_cell.angle_gamma   90.00
#
_symmetry.space_group_name_H-M   'P 1'
#
loop_
_entity.id
_entity.type
_entity.pdbx_description
1 polymer ?
#
loop_
_entity_poly.entity_id
_entity_poly.type
_entity_poly.pdbx_seq_one_letter_code
_entity_poly.pdbx_strand_id
1 'polypeptide(L)'
;ALTLYFGAHHVIEGNLSVGELIAFNMLAGRVAQPVLRLAQLWQDFHQARVSIARLGDILNAAPEPMFDPSRATLPPIKGEVTFDHVNFRYRPDTSLALQDVSLKVLPGQVIGIVGPSGSGKSTLTKLIQRLYVPEAGRILIDGIDLTVADVAWLRRQIGTVLQENVLFNRTIRENIALSDPGMAM
;
A
#
# COMPACT_ATOMS: atom_id res chain seq x y z
N ALA A 1 19.35 48.65 -5.58
CA ALA A 1 20.55 49.40 -5.15
C ALA A 1 21.51 49.64 -6.31
N LEU A 2 22.03 48.59 -6.96
CA LEU A 2 23.00 48.71 -8.05
C LEU A 2 22.47 49.48 -9.28
N THR A 3 21.22 49.23 -9.70
CA THR A 3 20.59 49.93 -10.83
C THR A 3 20.48 51.44 -10.63
N LEU A 4 20.16 51.88 -9.40
CA LEU A 4 20.07 53.30 -9.06
C LEU A 4 21.45 53.94 -8.93
N TYR A 5 22.43 53.20 -8.39
CA TYR A 5 23.80 53.69 -8.23
C TYR A 5 24.48 53.93 -9.59
N PHE A 6 24.51 52.92 -10.46
CA PHE A 6 25.10 53.05 -11.80
C PHE A 6 24.25 53.93 -12.72
N GLY A 7 22.93 53.85 -12.60
CA GLY A 7 22.00 54.67 -13.37
C GLY A 7 22.16 56.17 -13.06
N ALA A 8 22.28 56.55 -11.78
CA ALA A 8 22.50 57.94 -11.38
C ALA A 8 23.85 58.48 -11.89
N HIS A 9 24.90 57.66 -11.89
CA HIS A 9 26.21 58.05 -12.42
C HIS A 9 26.13 58.43 -13.91
N HIS A 10 25.46 57.63 -14.73
CA HIS A 10 25.29 57.94 -16.15
C HIS A 10 24.37 59.13 -16.43
N VAL A 11 23.43 59.45 -15.54
CA VAL A 11 22.67 60.70 -15.63
C VAL A 11 23.57 61.91 -15.35
N ILE A 12 24.46 61.81 -14.36
CA ILE A 12 25.43 62.88 -14.04
C ILE A 12 26.42 63.11 -15.19
N GLU A 13 26.84 62.05 -15.87
CA GLU A 13 27.72 62.13 -17.05
C GLU A 13 27.02 62.62 -18.33
N GLY A 14 25.69 62.80 -18.32
CA GLY A 14 24.90 63.23 -19.48
C GLY A 14 24.63 62.12 -20.52
N ASN A 15 24.98 60.87 -20.21
CA ASN A 15 24.79 59.71 -21.09
C ASN A 15 23.36 59.16 -21.04
N LEU A 16 22.60 59.49 -19.99
CA LEU A 16 21.20 59.09 -19.77
C LEU A 16 20.39 60.28 -19.24
N SER A 17 19.14 60.38 -19.65
CA SER A 17 18.17 61.29 -19.03
C SER A 17 17.55 60.69 -17.77
N VAL A 18 17.00 61.55 -16.91
CA VAL A 18 16.25 61.14 -15.71
C VAL A 18 15.04 60.27 -16.08
N GLY A 19 14.35 60.59 -17.18
CA GLY A 19 13.21 59.83 -17.67
C GLY A 19 13.58 58.42 -18.12
N GLU A 20 14.72 58.25 -18.80
CA GLU A 20 15.24 56.94 -19.20
C GLU A 20 15.63 56.07 -17.99
N LEU A 21 16.21 56.67 -16.94
CA LEU A 21 16.49 55.95 -15.69
C LEU A 21 15.22 55.42 -15.00
N ILE A 22 14.17 56.24 -14.94
CA ILE A 22 12.87 55.85 -14.39
C ILE A 22 12.26 54.71 -15.23
N ALA A 23 12.26 54.85 -16.55
CA ALA A 23 11.76 53.82 -17.48
C ALA A 23 12.54 52.52 -17.34
N PHE A 24 13.87 52.57 -17.26
CA PHE A 24 14.73 51.40 -17.06
C PHE A 24 14.40 50.70 -15.74
N ASN A 25 14.25 51.43 -14.64
CA ASN A 25 13.92 50.83 -13.34
C ASN A 25 12.55 50.13 -13.36
N MET A 26 11.56 50.74 -14.01
CA MET A 26 10.23 50.12 -14.20
C MET A 26 10.32 48.83 -15.03
N LEU A 27 11.11 48.83 -16.11
CA LEU A 27 11.32 47.66 -16.97
C LEU A 27 12.12 46.56 -16.26
N ALA A 28 13.18 46.92 -15.52
CA ALA A 28 13.98 46.00 -14.74
C ALA A 28 13.14 45.27 -13.67
N GLY A 29 12.25 45.99 -12.98
CA GLY A 29 11.30 45.39 -12.04
C GLY A 29 10.35 44.38 -12.70
N ARG A 30 9.90 44.66 -13.94
CA ARG A 30 9.05 43.73 -14.72
C ARG A 30 9.79 42.47 -15.16
N VAL A 31 11.12 42.54 -15.37
CA VAL A 31 11.95 41.39 -15.76
C VAL A 31 12.35 40.53 -14.56
N ALA A 32 12.59 41.14 -13.39
CA ALA A 32 12.98 40.41 -12.19
C ALA A 32 11.91 39.40 -11.72
N GLN A 33 10.62 39.75 -11.83
CA GLN A 33 9.52 38.90 -11.36
C GLN A 33 9.37 37.56 -12.12
N PRO A 34 9.37 37.53 -13.48
CA PRO A 34 9.46 36.28 -14.23
C PRO A 34 10.65 35.40 -13.86
N VAL A 35 11.84 35.98 -13.63
CA VAL A 35 13.04 35.24 -13.27
C VAL A 35 12.87 34.54 -11.92
N LEU A 36 12.35 35.24 -10.92
CA LEU A 36 12.04 34.64 -9.61
C LEU A 36 10.95 33.56 -9.72
N ARG A 37 9.93 33.77 -10.57
CA ARG A 37 8.90 32.75 -10.83
C ARG A 37 9.47 31.47 -11.44
N LEU A 38 10.46 31.57 -12.33
CA LEU A 38 11.13 30.37 -12.88
C LEU A 38 11.85 29.57 -11.80
N ALA A 39 12.49 30.23 -10.83
CA ALA A 39 13.10 29.56 -9.69
C ALA A 39 12.07 28.84 -8.81
N GLN A 40 10.90 29.44 -8.60
CA GLN A 40 9.80 28.81 -7.88
C GLN A 40 9.23 27.61 -8.64
N LEU A 41 8.97 27.75 -9.94
CA LEU A 41 8.47 26.66 -10.78
C LEU A 41 9.43 25.46 -10.79
N TRP A 42 10.73 25.70 -10.70
CA TRP A 42 11.71 24.62 -10.56
C TRP A 42 11.52 23.82 -9.26
N GLN A 43 11.26 24.51 -8.14
CA GLN A 43 10.96 23.85 -6.86
C GLN A 43 9.64 23.07 -6.94
N ASP A 44 8.60 23.67 -7.52
CA ASP A 44 7.29 23.03 -7.69
C ASP A 44 7.40 21.77 -8.56
N PHE A 45 8.22 21.83 -9.63
CA PHE A 45 8.48 20.69 -10.50
C PHE A 45 9.18 19.53 -9.77
N HIS A 46 10.17 19.84 -8.91
CA HIS A 46 10.80 18.83 -8.06
C HIS A 46 9.78 18.16 -7.13
N GLN A 47 8.91 18.94 -6.48
CA GLN A 47 7.87 18.41 -5.60
C GLN A 47 6.87 17.53 -6.36
N ALA A 48 6.44 17.96 -7.55
CA ALA A 48 5.54 17.18 -8.39
C ALA A 48 6.15 15.83 -8.79
N ARG A 49 7.44 15.80 -9.15
CA ARG A 49 8.13 14.54 -9.47
C ARG A 49 8.16 13.55 -8.30
N VAL A 50 8.40 14.02 -7.07
CA VAL A 50 8.39 13.15 -5.88
C VAL A 50 7.00 12.57 -5.65
N SER A 51 5.96 13.38 -5.79
CA SER A 51 4.57 12.92 -5.65
C SER A 51 4.21 11.88 -6.72
N ILE A 52 4.63 12.10 -7.98
CA ILE A 52 4.42 11.13 -9.07
C ILE A 52 5.16 9.82 -8.79
N ALA A 53 6.39 9.87 -8.28
CA ALA A 53 7.14 8.67 -7.92
C ALA A 53 6.40 7.84 -6.85
N ARG A 54 5.87 8.48 -5.81
CA ARG A 54 5.08 7.80 -4.75
C ARG A 54 3.77 7.20 -5.27
N LEU A 55 3.10 7.89 -6.19
CA LEU A 55 1.93 7.32 -6.88
C LEU A 55 2.36 6.10 -7.72
N GLY A 56 3.52 6.18 -8.36
CA GLY A 56 4.13 5.08 -9.08
C GLY A 56 4.38 3.86 -8.19
N ASP A 57 4.84 4.03 -6.95
CA ASP A 57 5.06 2.93 -6.01
C ASP A 57 3.76 2.13 -5.75
N ILE A 58 2.62 2.81 -5.67
CA ILE A 58 1.31 2.19 -5.43
C ILE A 58 0.76 1.58 -6.73
N LEU A 59 0.79 2.33 -7.83
CA LEU A 59 0.19 1.91 -9.10
C LEU A 59 0.96 0.76 -9.77
N ASN A 60 2.26 0.66 -9.53
CA ASN A 60 3.10 -0.42 -10.06
C ASN A 60 3.31 -1.58 -9.07
N ALA A 61 2.66 -1.54 -7.89
CA ALA A 61 2.70 -2.67 -6.97
C ALA A 61 2.06 -3.89 -7.63
N ALA A 62 2.72 -5.05 -7.52
CA ALA A 62 2.19 -6.29 -8.07
C ALA A 62 0.83 -6.60 -7.41
N PRO A 63 -0.24 -6.83 -8.19
CA PRO A 63 -1.53 -7.18 -7.64
C PRO A 63 -1.46 -8.56 -6.99
N GLU A 64 -2.27 -8.77 -5.94
CA GLU A 64 -2.52 -10.11 -5.43
C GLU A 64 -3.05 -10.98 -6.60
N PRO A 65 -2.50 -12.19 -6.83
CA PRO A 65 -2.95 -13.06 -7.92
C PRO A 65 -4.48 -13.25 -7.85
N MET A 66 -5.17 -12.62 -8.79
CA MET A 66 -6.63 -12.54 -8.79
C MET A 66 -7.22 -13.83 -9.39
N PHE A 67 -8.50 -14.05 -9.09
CA PHE A 67 -9.37 -15.04 -9.70
C PHE A 67 -9.08 -15.24 -11.18
N ASP A 68 -8.58 -16.42 -11.51
CA ASP A 68 -8.39 -16.86 -12.88
C ASP A 68 -9.62 -17.70 -13.27
N PRO A 69 -10.53 -17.18 -14.13
CA PRO A 69 -11.74 -17.88 -14.52
C PRO A 69 -11.47 -19.20 -15.27
N SER A 70 -10.23 -19.46 -15.70
CA SER A 70 -9.82 -20.75 -16.26
C SER A 70 -9.47 -21.79 -15.20
N ARG A 71 -9.30 -21.39 -13.93
CA ARG A 71 -9.14 -22.32 -12.81
C ARG A 71 -10.50 -22.92 -12.49
N ALA A 72 -10.58 -24.24 -12.63
CA ALA A 72 -11.78 -25.02 -12.36
C ALA A 72 -12.44 -24.59 -11.03
N THR A 73 -13.77 -24.43 -11.05
CA THR A 73 -14.56 -24.18 -9.84
C THR A 73 -14.28 -25.28 -8.82
N LEU A 74 -13.53 -24.92 -7.79
CA LEU A 74 -13.20 -25.82 -6.69
C LEU A 74 -14.49 -26.14 -5.89
N PRO A 75 -14.63 -27.37 -5.38
CA PRO A 75 -15.80 -27.77 -4.60
C PRO A 75 -15.89 -26.98 -3.28
N PRO A 76 -17.04 -26.99 -2.58
CA PRO A 76 -17.11 -26.42 -1.24
C PRO A 76 -16.13 -27.09 -0.27
N ILE A 77 -15.57 -26.29 0.65
CA ILE A 77 -14.62 -26.76 1.67
C ILE A 77 -15.35 -27.65 2.68
N LYS A 78 -14.81 -28.85 2.92
CA LYS A 78 -15.24 -29.79 3.97
C LYS A 78 -14.59 -29.47 5.31
N GLY A 79 -13.35 -28.95 5.29
CA GLY A 79 -12.67 -28.41 6.47
C GLY A 79 -11.46 -29.20 6.97
N GLU A 80 -10.88 -30.09 6.17
CA GLU A 80 -9.58 -30.68 6.47
C GLU A 80 -8.49 -29.63 6.20
N VAL A 81 -7.64 -29.32 7.18
CA VAL A 81 -6.53 -28.36 7.03
C VAL A 81 -5.21 -29.08 7.32
N THR A 82 -4.25 -28.96 6.41
CA THR A 82 -2.92 -29.55 6.57
C THR A 82 -1.83 -28.51 6.36
N PHE A 83 -0.97 -28.34 7.37
CA PHE A 83 0.33 -27.70 7.26
C PHE A 83 1.37 -28.81 7.09
N ASP A 84 2.15 -28.73 6.03
CA ASP A 84 3.18 -29.72 5.66
C ASP A 84 4.54 -29.03 5.61
N HIS A 85 5.33 -29.19 6.68
CA HIS A 85 6.70 -28.66 6.84
C HIS A 85 6.82 -27.15 6.55
N VAL A 86 5.87 -26.37 7.07
CA VAL A 86 5.73 -24.95 6.75
C VAL A 86 6.78 -24.10 7.44
N ASN A 87 7.54 -23.35 6.63
CA ASN A 87 8.46 -22.31 7.07
C ASN A 87 7.99 -20.96 6.54
N PHE A 88 8.02 -19.93 7.39
CA PHE A 88 7.57 -18.60 7.01
C PHE A 88 8.25 -17.48 7.80
N ARG A 89 8.58 -16.39 7.12
CA ARG A 89 8.98 -15.10 7.69
C ARG A 89 8.24 -13.96 6.99
N TYR A 90 8.05 -12.84 7.69
CA TYR A 90 7.36 -11.68 7.14
C TYR A 90 8.24 -10.87 6.18
N ARG A 91 9.55 -10.83 6.43
CA ARG A 91 10.52 -10.16 5.57
C ARG A 91 11.77 -11.01 5.39
N PRO A 92 12.42 -11.01 4.21
CA PRO A 92 13.59 -11.84 3.93
C PRO A 92 14.72 -11.72 4.95
N ASP A 93 14.92 -10.53 5.50
CA ASP A 93 15.96 -10.15 6.46
C ASP A 93 15.62 -10.46 7.93
N THR A 94 14.44 -11.02 8.20
CA THR A 94 13.98 -11.34 9.56
C THR A 94 14.06 -12.81 9.89
N SER A 95 14.02 -13.14 11.19
CA SER A 95 13.91 -14.52 11.66
C SER A 95 12.61 -15.18 11.23
N LEU A 96 12.63 -16.50 11.08
CA LEU A 96 11.43 -17.30 10.85
C LEU A 96 10.38 -17.04 11.95
N ALA A 97 9.18 -16.69 11.54
CA ALA A 97 8.01 -16.60 12.42
C ALA A 97 7.37 -17.97 12.65
N LEU A 98 7.51 -18.89 11.69
CA LEU A 98 7.18 -20.30 11.81
C LEU A 98 8.33 -21.11 11.20
N GLN A 99 8.75 -22.15 11.90
CA GLN A 99 9.84 -23.03 11.49
C GLN A 99 9.34 -24.47 11.54
N ASP A 100 9.41 -25.15 10.39
CA ASP A 100 9.06 -26.55 10.20
C ASP A 100 7.73 -26.98 10.85
N VAL A 101 6.66 -26.21 10.62
CA VAL A 101 5.36 -26.49 11.23
C VAL A 101 4.60 -27.53 10.42
N SER A 102 4.32 -28.67 11.04
CA SER A 102 3.44 -29.71 10.52
C SER A 102 2.25 -29.93 11.46
N LEU A 103 1.04 -29.77 10.91
CA LEU A 103 -0.22 -29.86 11.65
C LEU A 103 -1.30 -30.38 10.72
N LYS A 104 -2.11 -31.34 11.18
CA LYS A 104 -3.30 -31.81 10.48
C LYS A 104 -4.54 -31.63 11.35
N VAL A 105 -5.55 -30.96 10.82
CA VAL A 105 -6.85 -30.72 11.47
C VAL A 105 -7.93 -31.37 10.62
N LEU A 106 -8.76 -32.21 11.25
CA LEU A 106 -9.83 -32.92 10.57
C LEU A 106 -11.12 -32.08 10.47
N PRO A 107 -11.99 -32.35 9.49
CA PRO A 107 -13.30 -31.69 9.41
C PRO A 107 -14.08 -31.77 10.72
N GLY A 108 -14.60 -30.63 11.18
CA GLY A 108 -15.37 -30.52 12.43
C GLY A 108 -14.54 -30.56 13.72
N GLN A 109 -13.21 -30.70 13.62
CA GLN A 109 -12.33 -30.69 14.79
C GLN A 109 -12.15 -29.26 15.33
N VAL A 110 -12.29 -29.11 16.65
CA VAL A 110 -11.98 -27.87 17.35
C VAL A 110 -10.61 -28.00 18.01
N ILE A 111 -9.69 -27.08 17.68
CA ILE A 111 -8.34 -27.05 18.24
C ILE A 111 -8.05 -25.73 18.94
N GLY A 112 -7.25 -25.79 20.00
CA GLY A 112 -6.72 -24.60 20.67
C GLY A 112 -5.23 -24.44 20.36
N ILE A 113 -4.83 -23.29 19.82
CA ILE A 113 -3.42 -22.95 19.58
C ILE A 113 -2.97 -21.98 20.67
N VAL A 114 -2.10 -22.45 21.57
CA VAL A 114 -1.61 -21.70 22.73
C VAL A 114 -0.09 -21.50 22.67
N GLY A 115 0.38 -20.40 23.25
CA GLY A 115 1.81 -20.09 23.31
C GLY A 115 2.08 -18.62 23.62
N PRO A 116 3.33 -18.27 24.01
CA PRO A 116 3.74 -16.90 24.34
C PRO A 116 3.47 -15.89 23.22
N SER A 117 3.43 -14.59 23.53
CA SER A 117 3.37 -13.55 22.49
C SER A 117 4.55 -13.71 21.52
N GLY A 118 4.29 -13.50 20.22
CA GLY A 118 5.30 -13.68 19.18
C GLY A 118 5.54 -15.12 18.70
N SER A 119 4.92 -16.13 19.31
CA SER A 119 5.12 -17.55 18.93
C SER A 119 4.51 -17.98 17.59
N GLY A 120 4.08 -17.05 16.74
CA GLY A 120 3.52 -17.36 15.42
C GLY A 120 2.04 -17.76 15.35
N LYS A 121 1.28 -17.71 16.46
CA LYS A 121 -0.16 -18.11 16.48
C LYS A 121 -1.00 -17.36 15.44
N SER A 122 -0.93 -16.03 15.44
CA SER A 122 -1.65 -15.19 14.47
C SER A 122 -1.08 -15.33 13.05
N THR A 123 0.13 -15.84 12.91
CA THR A 123 0.73 -16.16 11.60
C THR A 123 0.06 -17.38 11.00
N LEU A 124 -0.22 -18.43 11.79
CA LEU A 124 -0.97 -19.60 11.32
C LEU A 124 -2.33 -19.21 10.75
N THR A 125 -3.08 -18.37 11.45
CA THR A 125 -4.42 -17.95 10.99
C THR A 125 -4.35 -17.10 9.71
N LYS A 126 -3.32 -16.25 9.56
CA LYS A 126 -3.08 -15.48 8.34
C LYS A 126 -2.70 -16.35 7.15
N LEU A 127 -1.93 -17.41 7.37
CA LEU A 127 -1.50 -18.34 6.33
C LEU A 127 -2.66 -19.22 5.82
N ILE A 128 -3.58 -19.66 6.70
CA ILE A 128 -4.80 -20.40 6.28
C ILE A 128 -5.69 -19.53 5.37
N GLN A 129 -5.77 -18.23 5.65
CA GLN A 129 -6.48 -17.26 4.79
C GLN A 129 -5.71 -16.86 3.53
N ARG A 130 -4.51 -17.43 3.33
CA ARG A 130 -3.56 -17.09 2.28
C ARG A 130 -3.32 -15.58 2.19
N LEU A 131 -3.22 -14.89 3.33
CA LEU A 131 -2.78 -13.49 3.38
C LEU A 131 -1.26 -13.38 3.18
N TYR A 132 -0.57 -14.49 3.40
CA TYR A 132 0.85 -14.67 3.11
C TYR A 132 1.04 -16.05 2.48
N VAL A 133 2.15 -16.21 1.75
CA VAL A 133 2.57 -17.48 1.17
C VAL A 133 3.82 -17.95 1.94
N PRO A 134 3.89 -19.22 2.37
CA PRO A 134 5.09 -19.74 3.05
C PRO A 134 6.30 -19.75 2.12
N GLU A 135 7.50 -19.64 2.69
CA GLU A 135 8.75 -19.70 1.91
C GLU A 135 9.16 -21.15 1.59
N ALA A 136 8.76 -22.10 2.43
CA ALA A 136 8.94 -23.52 2.20
C ALA A 136 7.81 -24.32 2.86
N GLY A 137 7.62 -25.55 2.38
CA GLY A 137 6.45 -26.37 2.73
C GLY A 137 5.20 -25.91 2.00
N ARG A 138 4.05 -26.43 2.40
CA ARG A 138 2.75 -26.10 1.78
C ARG A 138 1.62 -26.20 2.78
N ILE A 139 0.52 -25.54 2.42
CA ILE A 139 -0.72 -25.57 3.19
C ILE A 139 -1.81 -26.08 2.26
N LEU A 140 -2.53 -27.09 2.73
CA LEU A 140 -3.61 -27.70 1.98
C LEU A 140 -4.94 -27.54 2.74
N ILE A 141 -6.01 -27.32 1.98
CA ILE A 141 -7.38 -27.47 2.47
C ILE A 141 -8.09 -28.51 1.62
N ASP A 142 -8.58 -29.58 2.26
CA ASP A 142 -9.18 -30.74 1.60
C ASP A 142 -8.30 -31.33 0.48
N GLY A 143 -6.98 -31.32 0.69
CA GLY A 143 -5.98 -31.77 -0.27
C GLY A 143 -5.64 -30.78 -1.39
N ILE A 144 -6.27 -29.60 -1.42
CA ILE A 144 -5.99 -28.54 -2.40
C ILE A 144 -4.91 -27.61 -1.85
N ASP A 145 -3.80 -27.47 -2.58
CA ASP A 145 -2.74 -26.54 -2.22
C ASP A 145 -3.20 -25.08 -2.36
N LEU A 146 -3.06 -24.30 -1.28
CA LEU A 146 -3.48 -22.91 -1.23
C LEU A 146 -2.72 -22.00 -2.20
N THR A 147 -1.51 -22.38 -2.63
CA THR A 147 -0.73 -21.60 -3.61
C THR A 147 -1.39 -21.55 -4.99
N VAL A 148 -2.16 -22.57 -5.35
CA VAL A 148 -2.88 -22.67 -6.63
C VAL A 148 -4.38 -22.41 -6.51
N ALA A 149 -4.94 -22.46 -5.29
CA ALA A 149 -6.34 -22.17 -5.05
C ALA A 149 -6.71 -20.74 -5.49
N ASP A 150 -8.00 -20.52 -5.77
CA ASP A 150 -8.50 -19.16 -5.93
C ASP A 150 -8.71 -18.49 -4.54
N VAL A 151 -8.28 -17.24 -4.41
CA VAL A 151 -8.33 -16.49 -3.15
C VAL A 151 -9.77 -16.15 -2.76
N ALA A 152 -10.62 -15.80 -3.73
CA ALA A 152 -12.00 -15.41 -3.46
C ALA A 152 -12.85 -16.62 -3.03
N TRP A 153 -12.69 -17.76 -3.71
CA TRP A 153 -13.27 -19.04 -3.34
C TRP A 153 -12.86 -19.45 -1.92
N LEU A 154 -11.57 -19.34 -1.59
CA LEU A 154 -11.04 -19.68 -0.28
C LEU A 154 -11.64 -18.80 0.83
N ARG A 155 -11.51 -17.48 0.70
CA ARG A 155 -11.85 -16.53 1.77
C ARG A 155 -13.36 -16.40 2.01
N ARG A 156 -14.21 -16.67 1.00
CA ARG A 156 -15.68 -16.72 1.17
C ARG A 156 -16.16 -17.83 2.09
N GLN A 157 -15.34 -18.86 2.30
CA GLN A 157 -15.68 -20.05 3.08
C GLN A 157 -14.96 -20.09 4.45
N ILE A 158 -14.20 -19.03 4.79
CA ILE A 158 -13.47 -18.92 6.05
C ILE A 158 -13.98 -17.71 6.82
N GLY A 159 -14.58 -17.97 7.98
CA GLY A 159 -14.90 -16.92 8.96
C GLY A 159 -13.68 -16.64 9.85
N THR A 160 -13.28 -15.38 9.97
CA THR A 160 -12.19 -14.96 10.88
C THR A 160 -12.68 -13.83 11.78
N VAL A 161 -12.43 -13.96 13.08
CA VAL A 161 -12.62 -12.87 14.05
C VAL A 161 -11.25 -12.31 14.39
N LEU A 162 -11.06 -11.02 14.13
CA LEU A 162 -9.78 -10.36 14.35
C LEU A 162 -9.60 -10.01 15.84
N GLN A 163 -8.34 -9.95 16.28
CA GLN A 163 -8.01 -9.50 17.63
C GLN A 163 -8.42 -8.04 17.84
N GLU A 164 -8.21 -7.20 16.83
CA GLU A 164 -8.71 -5.83 16.75
C GLU A 164 -9.79 -5.78 15.67
N ASN A 165 -11.05 -5.56 16.09
CA ASN A 165 -12.17 -5.50 15.17
C ASN A 165 -12.35 -4.07 14.64
N VAL A 166 -12.55 -3.95 13.33
CA VAL A 166 -12.85 -2.69 12.66
C VAL A 166 -14.30 -2.70 12.21
N LEU A 167 -15.04 -1.65 12.54
CA LEU A 167 -16.40 -1.43 12.08
C LEU A 167 -16.42 -0.29 11.05
N PHE A 168 -17.23 -0.44 10.01
CA PHE A 168 -17.50 0.63 9.08
C PHE A 168 -18.47 1.63 9.69
N ASN A 169 -18.35 2.91 9.29
CA ASN A 169 -19.30 3.97 9.65
C ASN A 169 -20.66 3.74 8.97
N ARG A 170 -21.39 2.76 9.47
CA ARG A 170 -22.65 2.20 8.98
C ARG A 170 -23.46 1.70 10.18
N THR A 171 -24.70 1.27 9.95
CA THR A 171 -25.54 0.68 11.00
C THR A 171 -24.94 -0.64 11.51
N ILE A 172 -25.39 -1.05 12.70
CA ILE A 172 -25.02 -2.35 13.29
C ILE A 172 -25.40 -3.49 12.33
N ARG A 173 -26.61 -3.44 11.78
CA ARG A 173 -27.10 -4.43 10.80
C ARG A 173 -26.17 -4.53 9.60
N GLU A 174 -25.80 -3.42 8.99
CA GLU A 174 -24.93 -3.40 7.81
C GLU A 174 -23.53 -3.93 8.09
N ASN A 175 -23.01 -3.73 9.32
CA ASN A 175 -21.74 -4.34 9.73
C ASN A 175 -21.87 -5.87 9.93
N ILE A 176 -23.00 -6.35 10.46
CA ILE A 176 -23.24 -7.80 10.62
C ILE A 176 -23.44 -8.47 9.25
N ALA A 177 -24.18 -7.83 8.35
CA ALA A 177 -24.51 -8.33 7.02
C ALA A 177 -23.41 -8.10 5.97
N LEU A 178 -22.16 -7.77 6.37
CA LEU A 178 -21.06 -7.49 5.44
C LEU A 178 -20.79 -8.65 4.47
N SER A 179 -20.95 -9.90 4.92
CA SER A 179 -20.74 -11.10 4.11
C SER A 179 -21.94 -11.46 3.22
N ASP A 180 -23.14 -11.01 3.58
CA ASP A 180 -24.37 -11.19 2.80
C ASP A 180 -25.29 -9.97 2.94
N PRO A 181 -25.09 -8.93 2.10
CA PRO A 181 -25.89 -7.72 2.15
C PRO A 181 -27.39 -7.93 1.87
N GLY A 182 -27.76 -9.08 1.27
CA GLY A 182 -29.14 -9.45 0.95
C GLY A 182 -29.86 -10.17 2.09
N MET A 183 -29.19 -10.44 3.21
CA MET A 183 -29.76 -11.16 4.35
C MET A 183 -31.01 -10.43 4.89
N ALA A 184 -32.15 -11.12 4.85
CA ALA A 184 -33.41 -10.63 5.39
C ALA A 184 -33.32 -10.41 6.92
N MET A 185 -34.17 -9.52 7.46
CA MET A 185 -34.17 -9.21 8.89
C MET A 185 -34.61 -10.37 9.77
#